data_AF-A0A1E3K7U1-F1
#
_entry.id   AF-A0A1E3K7U1-F1
#
_cell.length_a   1.000
_cell.length_b   1.000
_cell.length_c   1.000
_cell.angle_alpha   90.00
_cell.angle_beta   90.00
_cell.angle_gamma   90.00
#
_symmetry.space_group_name_H-M   'P 1'
#
loop_
_entity.id
_entity.type
_entity.pdbx_description
1 polymer ?
#
loop_
_entity_poly.entity_id
_entity_poly.type
_entity_poly.pdbx_seq_one_letter_code
_entity_poly.pdbx_strand_id
1 'polypeptide(L)'
;MDRQLEPRLLIESITKPTKLSSKDTYSHLQNFLHSLPVSPQRTQLERLTDALGVEVGQIDISEGERREAEREARRLEARQERRKKREEEEEARKQAELEGAVEGLEEEEEGDMENGAVGQEGEEGMEDRGDVEYGDVPNEDGDDEPDNEDQAEQMDEDSD
;
A
#
# COMPACT_ATOMS: atom_id res chain seq x y z
N MET A 1 2.29 22.24 -15.21
CA MET A 1 1.83 22.53 -16.59
C MET A 1 0.52 21.79 -16.80
N ASP A 2 -0.59 22.51 -16.92
CA ASP A 2 -1.89 21.91 -17.23
C ASP A 2 -1.77 21.11 -18.53
N ARG A 3 -1.90 19.79 -18.45
CA ARG A 3 -2.00 18.94 -19.63
C ARG A 3 -3.31 19.32 -20.33
N GLN A 4 -3.22 20.18 -21.34
CA GLN A 4 -4.34 20.40 -22.26
C GLN A 4 -4.74 19.04 -22.83
N LEU A 5 -5.91 18.54 -22.39
CA LEU A 5 -6.51 17.36 -22.96
C LEU A 5 -6.68 17.60 -24.47
N GLU A 6 -6.25 16.63 -25.26
CA GLU A 6 -6.37 16.60 -26.71
C GLU A 6 -7.80 16.93 -27.21
N PRO A 7 -7.98 17.33 -28.49
CA PRO A 7 -9.25 17.83 -29.01
C PRO A 7 -10.45 16.95 -28.64
N ARG A 8 -11.56 17.60 -28.29
CA ARG A 8 -12.80 16.96 -27.83
C ARG A 8 -13.21 15.82 -28.76
N LEU A 9 -13.33 14.62 -28.21
CA LEU A 9 -13.89 13.47 -28.91
C LEU A 9 -15.39 13.70 -29.16
N LEU A 10 -15.79 13.68 -30.43
CA LEU A 10 -17.20 13.71 -30.83
C LEU A 10 -17.72 12.27 -30.88
N ILE A 11 -18.67 11.92 -30.02
CA ILE A 11 -19.32 10.61 -30.00
C ILE A 11 -20.71 10.77 -30.63
N GLU A 12 -20.93 10.15 -31.79
CA GLU A 12 -22.21 10.13 -32.48
C GLU A 12 -22.87 8.75 -32.38
N SER A 13 -24.16 8.71 -32.00
CA SER A 13 -24.92 7.47 -31.95
C SER A 13 -25.31 7.02 -33.36
N ILE A 14 -24.76 5.90 -33.82
CA ILE A 14 -25.13 5.31 -35.12
C ILE A 14 -26.51 4.62 -35.02
N THR A 15 -26.88 4.15 -33.83
CA THR A 15 -28.13 3.44 -33.56
C THR A 15 -28.75 3.86 -32.23
N LYS A 16 -30.03 3.52 -32.03
CA LYS A 16 -30.70 3.72 -30.74
C LYS A 16 -30.15 2.72 -29.70
N PRO A 17 -29.98 3.15 -28.43
CA PRO A 17 -29.56 2.23 -27.37
C PRO A 17 -30.52 1.05 -27.22
N THR A 18 -29.96 -0.15 -27.17
CA THR A 18 -30.70 -1.39 -26.94
C THR A 18 -30.37 -1.95 -25.57
N LYS A 19 -31.40 -2.28 -24.79
CA LYS A 19 -31.23 -2.94 -23.49
C LYS A 19 -30.81 -4.40 -23.71
N LEU A 20 -29.68 -4.79 -23.12
CA LEU A 20 -29.21 -6.17 -23.14
C LEU A 20 -29.87 -6.99 -22.02
N SER A 21 -29.98 -8.30 -22.22
CA SER A 21 -30.40 -9.22 -21.16
C SER A 21 -29.27 -9.40 -20.13
N SER A 22 -29.58 -9.83 -18.90
CA SER A 22 -28.57 -10.15 -17.88
C SER A 22 -27.58 -11.21 -18.38
N LYS A 23 -28.08 -12.21 -19.11
CA LYS A 23 -27.24 -13.28 -19.68
C LYS A 23 -26.28 -12.77 -20.76
N ASP A 24 -26.76 -11.94 -21.68
CA ASP A 24 -25.90 -11.37 -22.73
C ASP A 24 -24.87 -10.41 -22.11
N THR A 25 -25.30 -9.61 -21.14
CA THR A 25 -24.43 -8.69 -20.40
C THR A 25 -23.30 -9.45 -19.69
N TYR A 26 -23.61 -10.57 -19.04
CA TYR A 26 -22.62 -11.46 -18.44
C TYR A 26 -21.60 -11.97 -19.47
N SER A 27 -22.08 -12.49 -20.61
CA SER A 27 -21.19 -12.98 -21.67
C SER A 27 -20.30 -11.87 -22.27
N HIS A 28 -20.83 -10.65 -22.43
CA HIS A 28 -20.05 -9.51 -22.90
C HIS A 28 -18.97 -9.09 -21.90
N LEU A 29 -19.33 -8.97 -20.62
CA LEU A 29 -18.39 -8.59 -19.57
C LEU A 29 -17.29 -9.64 -19.38
N GLN A 30 -17.66 -10.92 -19.37
CA GLN A 30 -16.70 -12.02 -19.23
C GLN A 30 -15.65 -11.95 -20.34
N ASN A 31 -16.04 -11.73 -21.60
CA ASN A 31 -15.09 -11.59 -22.71
C ASN A 31 -14.26 -10.31 -22.60
N PHE A 32 -14.88 -9.19 -22.22
CA PHE A 32 -14.19 -7.91 -22.10
C PHE A 32 -13.10 -7.94 -21.02
N LEU A 33 -13.37 -8.57 -19.87
CA LEU A 33 -12.41 -8.70 -18.76
C LEU A 33 -11.07 -9.34 -19.17
N HIS A 34 -11.06 -10.30 -20.09
CA HIS A 34 -9.82 -10.93 -20.57
C HIS A 34 -8.90 -9.96 -21.34
N SER A 35 -9.47 -8.88 -21.88
CA SER A 35 -8.73 -7.88 -22.64
C SER A 35 -8.17 -6.75 -21.77
N LEU A 36 -8.62 -6.63 -20.52
CA LEU A 36 -8.24 -5.52 -19.64
C LEU A 36 -6.93 -5.80 -18.89
N PRO A 37 -6.05 -4.80 -18.72
CA PRO A 37 -4.91 -4.92 -17.83
C PRO A 37 -5.36 -5.02 -16.36
N VAL A 38 -4.50 -5.59 -15.52
CA VAL A 38 -4.72 -5.62 -14.07
C VAL A 38 -4.81 -4.17 -13.57
N SER A 39 -5.97 -3.82 -13.01
CA SER A 39 -6.29 -2.48 -12.54
C SER A 39 -7.45 -2.54 -11.54
N PRO A 40 -7.62 -1.53 -10.67
CA PRO A 40 -8.75 -1.46 -9.75
C PRO A 40 -10.11 -1.53 -10.46
N GLN A 41 -10.23 -0.84 -11.61
CA GLN A 41 -11.44 -0.83 -12.43
C GLN A 41 -11.74 -2.23 -12.99
N ARG A 42 -10.71 -2.95 -13.44
CA ARG A 42 -10.88 -4.36 -13.85
C ARG A 42 -11.40 -5.21 -12.70
N THR A 43 -10.86 -5.07 -11.48
CA THR A 43 -11.34 -5.84 -10.32
C THR A 43 -12.79 -5.51 -9.95
N GLN A 44 -13.21 -4.25 -10.06
CA GLN A 44 -14.61 -3.86 -9.89
C GLN A 44 -15.52 -4.54 -10.93
N LEU A 45 -15.09 -4.57 -12.19
CA LEU A 45 -15.81 -5.26 -13.26
C LEU A 45 -15.84 -6.78 -13.04
N GLU A 46 -14.78 -7.39 -12.51
CA GLU A 46 -14.75 -8.82 -12.15
C GLU A 46 -15.80 -9.13 -11.08
N ARG A 47 -15.91 -8.32 -10.03
CA ARG A 47 -16.95 -8.46 -8.99
C ARG A 47 -18.37 -8.34 -9.54
N LEU A 48 -18.60 -7.32 -10.37
CA LEU A 48 -19.91 -7.13 -11.03
C LEU A 48 -20.25 -8.32 -11.92
N THR A 49 -19.27 -8.84 -12.65
CA THR A 49 -19.46 -10.00 -13.55
C THR A 49 -19.72 -11.28 -12.76
N ASP A 50 -19.04 -11.49 -11.63
CA ASP A 50 -19.29 -12.62 -10.74
C ASP A 50 -20.70 -12.54 -10.14
N ALA A 51 -21.11 -11.38 -9.63
CA ALA A 51 -22.46 -11.17 -9.09
C ALA A 51 -23.55 -11.44 -10.14
N LEU A 52 -23.35 -10.92 -11.36
CA LEU A 52 -24.25 -11.18 -12.47
C LEU A 52 -24.25 -12.66 -12.87
N GLY A 53 -23.08 -13.31 -12.85
CA GLY A 53 -22.92 -14.73 -13.13
C GLY A 53 -23.67 -15.62 -12.14
N VAL A 54 -23.69 -15.25 -10.86
CA VAL A 54 -24.53 -15.90 -9.84
C VAL A 54 -26.01 -15.68 -10.13
N GLU A 55 -26.42 -14.44 -10.43
CA GLU A 55 -27.82 -14.10 -10.76
C GLU A 55 -28.35 -14.92 -11.95
N VAL A 56 -27.55 -15.08 -13.00
CA VAL A 56 -27.93 -15.85 -14.20
C VAL A 56 -27.68 -17.35 -14.09
N GLY A 57 -27.23 -17.84 -12.93
CA GLY A 57 -26.95 -19.25 -12.65
C GLY A 57 -25.77 -19.82 -13.46
N GLN A 58 -24.83 -18.99 -13.87
CA GLN A 58 -23.58 -19.40 -14.54
C GLN A 58 -22.43 -19.62 -13.56
N ILE A 59 -22.52 -19.08 -12.35
CA ILE A 59 -21.55 -19.23 -11.27
C ILE A 59 -22.30 -19.69 -10.02
N ASP A 60 -21.76 -20.69 -9.34
CA ASP A 60 -22.28 -21.11 -8.03
C ASP A 60 -21.98 -20.04 -6.97
N ILE A 61 -22.89 -19.84 -6.02
CA ILE A 61 -22.74 -18.82 -4.96
C ILE A 61 -21.40 -19.00 -4.22
N SER A 62 -21.06 -20.25 -3.86
CA SER A 62 -19.81 -20.58 -3.17
C SER A 62 -18.56 -20.29 -4.01
N GLU A 63 -18.64 -20.39 -5.33
CA GLU A 63 -17.53 -20.06 -6.23
C GLU A 63 -17.33 -18.54 -6.31
N GLY A 64 -18.42 -17.77 -6.30
CA GLY A 64 -18.36 -16.30 -6.20
C GLY A 64 -17.68 -15.84 -4.90
N GLU A 65 -18.08 -16.43 -3.76
CA GLU A 65 -17.47 -16.15 -2.45
C GLU A 65 -15.98 -16.55 -2.42
N ARG A 66 -15.63 -17.71 -2.97
CA ARG A 66 -14.25 -18.19 -3.06
C ARG A 66 -13.36 -17.19 -3.82
N ARG A 67 -13.84 -16.68 -4.95
CA ARG A 67 -13.08 -15.71 -5.75
C ARG A 67 -12.87 -14.38 -5.03
N GLU A 68 -13.87 -13.90 -4.29
CA GLU A 68 -13.70 -12.69 -3.50
C GLU A 68 -12.71 -12.87 -2.35
N ALA A 69 -12.78 -14.01 -1.65
CA ALA A 69 -11.81 -14.36 -0.60
C ALA A 69 -10.37 -14.45 -1.15
N GLU A 70 -10.17 -15.00 -2.35
CA GLU A 70 -8.86 -15.06 -3.01
C GLU A 70 -8.31 -13.66 -3.32
N ARG A 71 -9.17 -12.73 -3.76
CA ARG A 71 -8.77 -11.33 -3.98
C ARG A 71 -8.41 -10.61 -2.68
N GLU A 72 -9.12 -10.89 -1.59
CA GLU A 72 -8.80 -10.36 -0.26
C GLU A 72 -7.47 -10.90 0.26
N ALA A 73 -7.25 -12.21 0.16
CA ALA A 73 -6.00 -12.85 0.57
C ALA A 73 -4.80 -12.25 -0.18
N ARG A 74 -4.90 -12.07 -1.50
CA ARG A 74 -3.84 -11.45 -2.30
C ARG A 74 -3.57 -9.99 -1.90
N ARG A 75 -4.61 -9.23 -1.53
CA ARG A 75 -4.44 -7.86 -1.02
C ARG A 75 -3.73 -7.85 0.32
N LEU A 76 -4.08 -8.78 1.20
CA LEU A 76 -3.44 -8.91 2.51
C LEU A 76 -1.97 -9.33 2.37
N GLU A 77 -1.67 -10.29 1.50
CA GLU A 77 -0.32 -10.74 1.20
C GLU A 77 0.54 -9.59 0.66
N ALA A 78 0.05 -8.85 -0.33
CA ALA A 78 0.76 -7.68 -0.86
C ALA A 78 1.01 -6.60 0.22
N ARG A 79 0.10 -6.41 1.16
CA ARG A 79 0.30 -5.51 2.31
C ARG A 79 1.37 -6.02 3.26
N GLN A 80 1.37 -7.33 3.56
CA GLN A 80 2.38 -7.95 4.42
C GLN A 80 3.76 -7.90 3.79
N GLU A 81 3.88 -8.16 2.48
CA GLU A 81 5.15 -8.02 1.76
C GLU A 81 5.69 -6.59 1.82
N ARG A 82 4.83 -5.59 1.64
CA ARG A 82 5.23 -4.17 1.79
C ARG A 82 5.68 -3.83 3.20
N ARG A 83 5.06 -4.40 4.24
CA ARG A 83 5.48 -4.22 5.64
C ARG A 83 6.86 -4.81 5.88
N LYS A 84 7.07 -6.07 5.50
CA LYS A 84 8.37 -6.75 5.60
C LYS A 84 9.47 -5.99 4.87
N LYS A 85 9.21 -5.49 3.66
CA LYS A 85 10.19 -4.71 2.91
C LYS A 85 10.60 -3.43 3.63
N ARG A 86 9.66 -2.75 4.31
CA ARG A 86 9.97 -1.55 5.11
C ARG A 86 10.77 -1.90 6.37
N GLU A 87 10.43 -3.00 7.03
CA GLU A 87 11.17 -3.50 8.20
C GLU A 87 12.62 -3.87 7.81
N GLU A 88 12.81 -4.60 6.71
CA GLU A 88 14.14 -4.96 6.19
C GLU A 88 14.97 -3.72 5.80
N GLU A 89 14.35 -2.71 5.19
CA GLU A 89 15.02 -1.44 4.84
C GLU A 89 15.39 -0.62 6.10
N GLU A 90 14.55 -0.63 7.13
CA GLU A 90 14.84 0.05 8.40
C GLU A 90 15.94 -0.67 9.20
N GLU A 91 15.93 -2.00 9.25
CA GLU A 91 17.00 -2.79 9.86
C GLU A 91 18.34 -2.59 9.13
N ALA A 92 18.33 -2.59 7.80
CA ALA A 92 19.54 -2.30 7.01
C ALA A 92 20.07 -0.87 7.30
N ARG A 93 19.19 0.11 7.46
CA ARG A 93 19.58 1.47 7.83
C ARG A 93 20.15 1.54 9.25
N LYS A 94 19.53 0.85 10.22
CA LYS A 94 20.04 0.77 11.60
C LYS A 94 21.41 0.09 11.66
N GLN A 95 21.62 -0.98 10.88
CA GLN A 95 22.92 -1.64 10.78
C GLN A 95 23.98 -0.72 10.18
N ALA A 96 23.67 -0.03 9.09
CA ALA A 96 24.58 0.94 8.49
C ALA A 96 24.91 2.13 9.42
N GLU A 97 23.93 2.60 10.21
CA GLU A 97 24.14 3.64 11.22
C GLU A 97 25.05 3.16 12.35
N LEU A 98 24.86 1.92 12.83
CA LEU A 98 25.74 1.33 13.84
C LEU A 98 27.15 1.09 13.30
N GLU A 99 27.31 0.60 12.07
CA GLU A 99 28.63 0.42 11.44
C GLU A 99 29.34 1.77 11.23
N GLY A 100 28.64 2.80 10.75
CA GLY A 100 29.20 4.15 10.61
C GLY A 100 29.53 4.82 11.95
N ALA A 101 28.75 4.56 13.01
CA ALA A 101 29.06 5.04 14.35
C ALA A 101 30.27 4.32 14.96
N VAL A 102 30.50 3.04 14.62
CA VAL A 102 31.71 2.29 15.02
C VAL A 102 32.94 2.79 14.25
N GLU A 103 32.84 3.06 12.95
CA GLU A 103 33.96 3.59 12.15
C GLU A 103 34.33 5.04 12.56
N GLY A 104 33.34 5.85 12.97
CA GLY A 104 33.57 7.19 13.55
C GLY A 104 34.25 7.17 14.93
N LEU A 105 34.18 6.06 15.68
CA LEU A 105 34.92 5.86 16.93
C LEU A 105 36.36 5.36 16.68
N GLU A 106 36.66 4.78 15.51
CA GLU A 106 38.02 4.38 15.12
C GLU A 106 38.82 5.56 14.51
N GLU A 107 38.18 6.54 13.87
CA GLU A 107 38.85 7.78 13.41
C GLU A 107 39.06 8.83 14.53
N GLU A 108 38.35 8.74 15.66
CA GLU A 108 38.61 9.55 16.86
C GLU A 108 39.66 8.93 17.82
N GLU A 109 40.37 7.87 17.42
CA GLU A 109 41.48 7.30 18.20
C GLU A 109 42.87 7.82 17.76
N GLU A 110 42.93 9.04 17.21
CA GLU A 110 44.19 9.81 17.07
C GLU A 110 44.07 11.25 17.62
N GLY A 111 43.26 11.42 18.68
CA GLY A 111 43.01 12.71 19.33
C GLY A 111 42.95 12.64 20.87
N ASP A 112 44.11 12.53 21.50
CA ASP A 112 44.42 13.06 22.84
C ASP A 112 43.50 12.66 24.03
N MET A 113 43.65 11.42 24.51
CA MET A 113 43.17 11.03 25.84
C MET A 113 44.21 11.39 26.92
N GLU A 114 44.12 12.61 27.48
CA GLU A 114 44.75 12.92 28.78
C GLU A 114 43.73 13.39 29.84
N ASN A 115 43.50 12.49 30.80
CA ASN A 115 43.14 12.68 32.22
C ASN A 115 41.75 13.21 32.64
N GLY A 116 41.06 12.39 33.44
CA GLY A 116 39.88 12.83 34.18
C GLY A 116 39.27 11.84 35.20
N ALA A 117 40.10 11.19 36.03
CA ALA A 117 39.79 10.66 37.38
C ALA A 117 38.42 10.00 37.67
N VAL A 118 38.49 8.69 37.99
CA VAL A 118 37.49 7.90 38.70
C VAL A 118 37.17 8.49 40.08
N GLY A 119 35.89 8.70 40.37
CA GLY A 119 35.35 8.96 41.70
C GLY A 119 33.96 8.33 41.84
N GLN A 120 33.90 7.15 42.45
CA GLN A 120 32.69 6.40 42.77
C GLN A 120 32.07 6.92 44.08
N GLU A 121 30.75 7.17 44.10
CA GLU A 121 29.76 6.83 45.15
C GLU A 121 28.55 7.79 45.12
N GLY A 122 27.36 7.24 44.84
CA GLY A 122 26.10 7.97 44.87
C GLY A 122 24.99 7.31 44.04
N GLU A 123 24.71 6.05 44.33
CA GLU A 123 23.57 5.30 43.79
C GLU A 123 22.26 5.87 44.33
N GLU A 124 21.30 6.24 43.46
CA GLU A 124 19.86 6.10 43.72
C GLU A 124 19.03 6.40 42.45
N GLY A 125 18.58 5.34 41.77
CA GLY A 125 17.27 5.28 41.14
C GLY A 125 17.09 5.85 39.73
N MET A 126 17.63 5.16 38.71
CA MET A 126 16.97 5.12 37.39
C MET A 126 16.84 3.66 36.95
N GLU A 127 16.07 2.90 37.72
CA GLU A 127 15.64 1.56 37.32
C GLU A 127 14.56 1.68 36.24
N ASP A 128 14.94 1.26 35.03
CA ASP A 128 14.10 0.41 34.19
C ASP A 128 12.75 0.98 33.76
N ARG A 129 12.78 2.11 33.02
CA ARG A 129 11.77 2.31 31.97
C ARG A 129 12.34 1.73 30.70
N GLY A 130 12.23 0.41 30.59
CA GLY A 130 12.58 -0.35 29.41
C GLY A 130 12.10 0.35 28.15
N ASP A 131 12.86 0.18 27.08
CA ASP A 131 12.41 0.41 25.72
C ASP A 131 10.99 -0.14 25.62
N VAL A 132 10.03 0.78 25.59
CA VAL A 132 8.71 0.43 25.11
C VAL A 132 8.95 0.21 23.64
N GLU A 133 9.22 -1.04 23.28
CA GLU A 133 8.89 -1.53 21.95
C GLU A 133 7.50 -0.97 21.69
N TYR A 134 7.41 -0.01 20.78
CA TYR A 134 6.17 0.23 20.06
C TYR A 134 5.96 -1.02 19.21
N GLY A 135 5.72 -2.14 19.88
CA GLY A 135 5.24 -3.35 19.29
C GLY A 135 3.98 -2.94 18.58
N ASP A 136 3.97 -3.22 17.28
CA ASP A 136 2.81 -3.16 16.40
C ASP A 136 1.55 -3.30 17.23
N VAL A 137 0.94 -2.16 17.56
CA VAL A 137 -0.47 -2.17 17.89
C VAL A 137 -1.07 -2.71 16.60
N PRO A 138 -1.76 -3.86 16.63
CA PRO A 138 -2.58 -4.21 15.49
C PRO A 138 -3.54 -3.03 15.41
N ASN A 139 -3.32 -2.12 14.45
CA ASN A 139 -4.31 -1.14 14.08
C ASN A 139 -5.50 -1.96 13.57
N GLU A 140 -6.31 -2.43 14.51
CA GLU A 140 -7.70 -2.80 14.33
C GLU A 140 -8.36 -1.50 13.86
N ASP A 141 -8.70 -1.50 12.57
CA ASP A 141 -9.70 -0.64 11.95
C ASP A 141 -9.48 0.88 12.10
N GLY A 142 -8.56 1.42 11.30
CA GLY A 142 -8.21 2.85 11.35
C GLY A 142 -8.18 3.61 10.01
N ASP A 143 -7.54 3.08 8.95
CA ASP A 143 -7.29 3.88 7.74
C ASP A 143 -7.91 3.24 6.50
N ASP A 144 -9.20 3.50 6.35
CA ASP A 144 -9.91 3.52 5.07
C ASP A 144 -9.55 4.82 4.32
N GLU A 145 -8.25 5.04 4.10
CA GLU A 145 -7.80 6.08 3.17
C GLU A 145 -7.49 5.42 1.82
N PRO A 146 -8.15 5.85 0.72
CA PRO A 146 -7.64 5.55 -0.60
C PRO A 146 -6.26 6.20 -0.70
N ASP A 147 -5.24 5.36 -0.87
CA ASP A 147 -3.86 5.72 -1.15
C ASP A 147 -3.80 6.57 -2.43
N ASN A 148 -3.93 7.88 -2.24
CA ASN A 148 -3.79 8.92 -3.26
C ASN A 148 -2.37 9.50 -3.21
N GLU A 149 -1.34 8.71 -2.88
CA GLU A 149 0.05 9.18 -2.87
C GLU A 149 0.52 9.67 -4.27
N ASP A 150 -0.16 9.28 -5.35
CA ASP A 150 0.07 9.83 -6.70
C ASP A 150 -0.65 11.19 -6.97
N GLN A 151 -1.39 11.75 -6.01
CA GLN A 151 -2.21 12.96 -6.20
C GLN A 151 -1.81 14.15 -5.29
N ALA A 152 -0.83 13.98 -4.40
CA ALA A 152 -0.40 15.03 -3.46
C ALA A 152 0.70 15.97 -3.98
N GLU A 153 1.31 15.71 -5.15
CA GLU A 153 2.38 16.57 -5.68
C GLU A 153 1.91 17.84 -6.43
N GLN A 154 0.62 18.18 -6.44
CA GLN A 154 0.13 19.40 -7.10
C GLN A 154 -0.96 20.13 -6.31
N MET A 155 -0.70 20.45 -5.04
CA MET A 155 -1.41 21.56 -4.41
C MET A 155 -0.43 22.41 -3.59
N ASP A 156 -0.41 23.68 -3.95
CA ASP A 156 0.05 24.85 -3.18
C ASP A 156 1.52 25.26 -3.25
N GLU A 157 1.86 26.02 -4.30
CA GLU A 157 2.55 27.30 -4.13
C GLU A 157 1.87 28.36 -5.03
N ASP A 158 0.73 28.87 -4.57
CA ASP A 158 0.27 30.23 -4.88
C ASP A 158 -0.10 30.89 -3.55
N SER A 159 0.80 31.71 -3.01
CA SER A 159 0.50 32.71 -1.99
C SER A 159 1.37 33.95 -2.24
N ASP A 160 0.66 35.01 -2.62
CA ASP A 160 1.03 36.43 -2.88
C ASP A 160 1.80 36.81 -4.17
#